data_AF-E9HUQ6-F1
#
_entry.id   AF-E9HUQ6-F1
#
_cell.length_a   1.000
_cell.length_b   1.000
_cell.length_c   1.000
_cell.angle_alpha   90.00
_cell.angle_beta   90.00
_cell.angle_gamma   90.00
#
_symmetry.space_group_name_H-M   'P 1'
#
loop_
_entity.id
_entity.type
_entity.pdbx_description
1 polymer ?
#
loop_
_entity_poly.entity_id
_entity_poly.type
_entity_poly.pdbx_seq_one_letter_code
_entity_poly.pdbx_strand_id
1 'polypeptide(L)'
;MQLSAAALYKTLPLDARVDWPKRLTVDVIVLVDWFGESLPGSAIFALKEILTKWDPSSTYKGVIKLLSKGYDDWLSRFPMQTTNPHATAFVKETPVEDFSPDDIEYPDFDEAMRPPTIEMSTPSQPLINRTTKPAIEIKKIEEIPIDQPVTYPVPLPRSTIPKMPSIEKETDKIITEPSPVNRVGPVPKVDRNLKINAMVKYLQDEETLVEKHLAMTVNQLEKEKEWDKIRSEREASANNEITNQLQEREKQMLEMFNKMENDNKQQELEIARLRKQVETIRTAMENKTKPDAEENQIQARINEKEVKQAVMNREVERLRELRKDKEKAREKEKEEREKDDELKRNMQRLKDDQARKNEELKKKREEENKREEEKRRLETSRGKFLKM
;
A
#
# COMPACT_ATOMS: atom_id res chain seq x y z
N MET A 1 -16.76 -24.55 -13.61
CA MET A 1 -16.55 -24.30 -12.17
C MET A 1 -17.42 -23.10 -11.80
N GLN A 2 -18.45 -23.25 -10.97
CA GLN A 2 -19.34 -22.13 -10.64
C GLN A 2 -18.62 -21.19 -9.67
N LEU A 3 -18.37 -19.94 -10.09
CA LEU A 3 -17.90 -18.91 -9.16
C LEU A 3 -19.06 -18.47 -8.28
N SER A 4 -18.84 -18.47 -6.96
CA SER A 4 -19.73 -17.88 -5.96
C SER A 4 -19.04 -16.73 -5.26
N ALA A 5 -19.78 -15.86 -4.57
CA ALA A 5 -19.18 -14.73 -3.85
C ALA A 5 -18.21 -15.17 -2.75
N ALA A 6 -18.45 -16.35 -2.14
CA ALA A 6 -17.55 -16.97 -1.17
C ALA A 6 -16.28 -17.57 -1.81
N ALA A 7 -16.34 -18.00 -3.08
CA ALA A 7 -15.14 -18.40 -3.83
C ALA A 7 -14.31 -17.16 -4.22
N LEU A 8 -14.97 -16.12 -4.72
CA LEU A 8 -14.34 -14.85 -5.10
C LEU A 8 -13.64 -14.17 -3.91
N TYR A 9 -14.24 -14.20 -2.71
CA TYR A 9 -13.62 -13.69 -1.49
C TYR A 9 -12.23 -14.30 -1.21
N LYS A 10 -12.03 -15.58 -1.55
CA LYS A 10 -10.75 -16.28 -1.33
C LYS A 10 -9.67 -15.89 -2.33
N THR A 11 -10.04 -15.33 -3.50
CA THR A 11 -9.09 -14.87 -4.52
C THR A 11 -8.79 -13.37 -4.44
N LEU A 12 -9.56 -12.59 -3.67
CA LEU A 12 -9.29 -11.16 -3.47
C LEU A 12 -7.97 -10.89 -2.72
N PRO A 13 -7.27 -9.78 -3.02
CA PRO A 13 -6.13 -9.30 -2.24
C PRO A 13 -6.57 -8.86 -0.83
N LEU A 14 -5.62 -8.74 0.10
CA LEU A 14 -5.90 -8.55 1.52
C LEU A 14 -6.77 -7.31 1.80
N ASP A 15 -6.42 -6.17 1.18
CA ASP A 15 -7.11 -4.90 1.38
C ASP A 15 -8.58 -4.98 0.94
N ALA A 16 -8.84 -5.57 -0.23
CA ALA A 16 -10.19 -5.78 -0.74
C ALA A 16 -11.03 -6.75 0.11
N ARG A 17 -10.39 -7.67 0.87
CA ARG A 17 -11.12 -8.56 1.81
C ARG A 17 -11.65 -7.83 3.04
N VAL A 18 -11.09 -6.68 3.40
CA VAL A 18 -11.60 -5.84 4.51
C VAL A 18 -12.92 -5.17 4.12
N ASP A 19 -13.05 -4.76 2.85
CA ASP A 19 -14.25 -4.10 2.33
C ASP A 19 -15.30 -5.07 1.79
N TRP A 20 -14.92 -6.27 1.33
CA TRP A 20 -15.86 -7.25 0.76
C TRP A 20 -17.08 -7.59 1.64
N PRO A 21 -16.99 -7.71 2.99
CA PRO A 21 -18.17 -7.91 3.84
C PRO A 21 -19.12 -6.71 3.89
N LYS A 22 -18.62 -5.49 3.69
CA LYS A 22 -19.42 -4.24 3.76
C LYS A 22 -20.49 -4.18 2.67
N ARG A 23 -20.36 -4.97 1.60
CA ARG A 23 -21.37 -5.14 0.53
C ARG A 23 -22.76 -5.52 1.05
N LEU A 24 -22.85 -6.15 2.23
CA LEU A 24 -24.13 -6.51 2.87
C LEU A 24 -24.82 -5.31 3.53
N THR A 25 -24.02 -4.35 4.02
CA THR A 25 -24.49 -3.21 4.83
C THR A 25 -24.73 -1.93 4.03
N VAL A 26 -24.14 -1.78 2.85
CA VAL A 26 -24.24 -0.58 2.01
C VAL A 26 -25.57 -0.51 1.24
N ASP A 27 -26.06 0.71 1.04
CA ASP A 27 -27.32 1.00 0.33
C ASP A 27 -27.18 0.99 -1.21
N VAL A 28 -25.96 1.11 -1.74
CA VAL A 28 -25.67 1.06 -3.18
C VAL A 28 -24.34 0.34 -3.40
N ILE A 29 -24.31 -0.58 -4.36
CA ILE A 29 -23.09 -1.17 -4.89
C ILE A 29 -22.95 -0.71 -6.34
N VAL A 30 -21.83 -0.07 -6.67
CA VAL A 30 -21.51 0.33 -8.04
C VAL A 30 -20.46 -0.62 -8.61
N LEU A 31 -20.82 -1.32 -9.68
CA LEU A 31 -19.92 -2.13 -10.49
C LEU A 31 -19.29 -1.23 -11.55
N VAL A 32 -17.96 -1.33 -11.71
CA VAL A 32 -17.18 -0.53 -12.65
C VAL A 32 -16.34 -1.46 -13.52
N ASP A 33 -16.33 -1.16 -14.81
CA ASP A 33 -15.44 -1.71 -15.84
C ASP A 33 -15.00 -0.54 -16.73
N TRP A 34 -14.02 -0.72 -17.62
CA TRP A 34 -13.49 0.35 -18.48
C TRP A 34 -14.57 1.06 -19.29
N PHE A 35 -15.49 0.30 -19.90
CA PHE A 35 -16.47 0.83 -20.87
C PHE A 35 -17.92 0.81 -20.36
N GLY A 36 -18.18 0.21 -19.19
CA GLY A 36 -19.52 0.18 -18.59
C GLY A 36 -20.52 -0.72 -19.33
N GLU A 37 -20.04 -1.69 -20.11
CA GLU A 37 -20.84 -2.61 -20.91
C GLU A 37 -20.92 -3.98 -20.23
N SER A 38 -22.13 -4.47 -19.92
CA SER A 38 -22.35 -5.76 -19.25
C SER A 38 -22.66 -6.87 -20.27
N LEU A 39 -21.73 -7.12 -21.19
CA LEU A 39 -21.86 -8.16 -22.22
C LEU A 39 -21.79 -9.57 -21.60
N PRO A 40 -22.57 -10.56 -22.05
CA PRO A 40 -22.43 -11.95 -21.61
C PRO A 40 -21.00 -12.46 -21.82
N GLY A 41 -20.42 -13.07 -20.78
CA GLY A 41 -19.02 -13.52 -20.79
C GLY A 41 -18.00 -12.50 -20.30
N SER A 42 -18.36 -11.21 -20.18
CA SER A 42 -17.48 -10.20 -19.56
C SER A 42 -17.29 -10.45 -18.05
N ALA A 43 -16.16 -9.99 -17.51
CA ALA A 43 -15.89 -10.06 -16.07
C ALA A 43 -16.95 -9.32 -15.24
N ILE A 44 -17.45 -8.18 -15.74
CA ILE A 44 -18.46 -7.38 -15.04
C ILE A 44 -19.84 -8.04 -15.04
N PHE A 45 -20.20 -8.75 -16.13
CA PHE A 45 -21.41 -9.59 -16.18
C PHE A 45 -21.30 -10.76 -15.19
N ALA A 46 -20.16 -11.47 -15.18
CA ALA A 46 -19.92 -12.56 -14.23
C ALA A 46 -20.00 -12.08 -12.77
N LEU A 47 -19.39 -10.93 -12.44
CA LEU A 47 -19.48 -10.33 -11.11
C LEU A 47 -20.93 -9.97 -10.74
N LYS A 48 -21.69 -9.40 -11.67
CA LYS A 48 -23.11 -9.10 -11.47
C LYS A 48 -23.94 -10.36 -11.20
N GLU A 49 -23.72 -11.44 -11.94
CA GLU A 49 -24.37 -12.73 -11.67
C GLU A 49 -23.94 -13.34 -10.33
N ILE A 50 -22.65 -13.22 -9.96
CA ILE A 50 -22.14 -13.72 -8.68
C ILE A 50 -22.89 -13.06 -7.51
N LEU A 51 -23.04 -11.74 -7.54
CA LEU A 51 -23.70 -10.98 -6.47
C LEU A 51 -25.23 -11.14 -6.45
N THR A 52 -25.87 -11.41 -7.60
CA THR A 52 -27.35 -11.48 -7.70
C THR A 52 -27.92 -12.90 -7.68
N LYS A 53 -27.20 -13.90 -8.20
CA LYS A 53 -27.67 -15.29 -8.33
C LYS A 53 -26.88 -16.28 -7.48
N TRP A 54 -25.58 -16.06 -7.30
CA TRP A 54 -24.65 -17.03 -6.69
C TRP A 54 -24.09 -16.60 -5.32
N ASP A 55 -24.87 -15.81 -4.59
CA ASP A 55 -24.60 -15.43 -3.19
C ASP A 55 -25.87 -15.56 -2.30
N PRO A 56 -26.53 -16.73 -2.26
CA PRO A 56 -27.81 -16.91 -1.57
C PRO A 56 -27.73 -16.75 -0.05
N SER A 57 -26.52 -16.78 0.53
CA SER A 57 -26.25 -16.51 1.95
C SER A 57 -26.26 -15.03 2.32
N SER A 58 -26.37 -14.13 1.33
CA SER A 58 -26.12 -12.70 1.49
C SER A 58 -27.34 -11.88 1.08
N THR A 59 -28.10 -11.40 2.05
CA THR A 59 -29.17 -10.43 1.80
C THR A 59 -28.57 -9.02 1.62
N TYR A 60 -28.48 -8.58 0.37
CA TYR A 60 -28.06 -7.21 0.04
C TYR A 60 -29.14 -6.22 0.46
N LYS A 61 -28.79 -5.28 1.35
CA LYS A 61 -29.66 -4.14 1.70
C LYS A 61 -29.84 -3.18 0.51
N GLY A 62 -28.79 -3.03 -0.30
CA GLY A 62 -28.67 -2.02 -1.35
C GLY A 62 -28.89 -2.51 -2.77
N VAL A 63 -29.03 -1.54 -3.69
CA VAL A 63 -29.19 -1.80 -5.13
C VAL A 63 -27.81 -1.94 -5.81
N ILE A 64 -27.62 -3.02 -6.55
CA ILE A 64 -26.43 -3.24 -7.40
C ILE A 64 -26.66 -2.55 -8.75
N LYS A 65 -25.80 -1.59 -9.11
CA LYS A 65 -25.85 -0.83 -10.36
C LYS A 65 -24.52 -0.92 -11.11
N LEU A 66 -24.57 -0.77 -12.43
CA LEU A 66 -23.39 -0.65 -13.29
C LEU A 66 -23.14 0.83 -13.59
N LEU A 67 -21.89 1.27 -13.57
CA LEU A 67 -21.51 2.62 -13.99
C LEU A 67 -21.63 2.75 -15.51
N SER A 68 -22.55 3.60 -15.98
CA SER A 68 -22.72 3.90 -17.40
C SER A 68 -21.43 4.47 -18.00
N LYS A 69 -21.05 4.00 -19.20
CA LYS A 69 -19.81 4.35 -19.90
C LYS A 69 -18.49 4.03 -19.18
N GLY A 70 -18.56 3.42 -18.00
CA GLY A 70 -17.42 2.85 -17.31
C GLY A 70 -16.42 3.85 -16.74
N TYR A 71 -15.21 3.37 -16.50
CA TYR A 71 -14.10 4.13 -15.92
C TYR A 71 -13.49 5.13 -16.90
N ASP A 72 -13.63 4.92 -18.21
CA ASP A 72 -13.12 5.82 -19.26
C ASP A 72 -13.84 7.18 -19.27
N ASP A 73 -15.18 7.17 -19.26
CA ASP A 73 -16.00 8.39 -19.10
C ASP A 73 -15.84 8.99 -17.68
N TRP A 74 -15.60 8.16 -16.65
CA TRP A 74 -15.28 8.65 -15.31
C TRP A 74 -13.97 9.43 -15.25
N LEU A 75 -12.89 8.90 -15.84
CA LEU A 75 -11.60 9.58 -15.97
C LEU A 75 -11.74 10.89 -16.75
N SER A 76 -12.54 10.88 -17.83
CA SER A 76 -12.79 12.06 -18.66
C SER A 76 -13.52 13.18 -17.92
N ARG A 77 -14.41 12.86 -16.97
CA ARG A 77 -15.22 13.85 -16.21
C ARG A 77 -14.65 14.22 -14.85
N PHE A 78 -14.07 13.26 -14.14
CA PHE A 78 -13.67 13.37 -12.73
C PHE A 78 -12.22 12.89 -12.49
N PRO A 79 -11.22 13.36 -13.26
CA PRO A 79 -9.84 12.89 -13.14
C PRO A 79 -9.27 13.14 -11.74
N MET A 80 -9.71 14.20 -11.05
CA MET A 80 -9.32 14.53 -9.68
C MET A 80 -9.90 13.60 -8.60
N GLN A 81 -10.83 12.70 -8.94
CA GLN A 81 -11.42 11.71 -8.03
C GLN A 81 -10.82 10.31 -8.22
N THR A 82 -9.66 10.21 -8.86
CA THR A 82 -8.95 8.95 -9.13
C THR A 82 -7.53 8.97 -8.56
N THR A 83 -6.98 7.80 -8.24
CA THR A 83 -5.58 7.66 -7.78
C THR A 83 -4.59 7.69 -8.95
N ASN A 84 -5.02 7.36 -10.16
CA ASN A 84 -4.24 7.47 -11.39
C ASN A 84 -5.11 8.07 -12.52
N PRO A 85 -4.94 9.38 -12.84
CA PRO A 85 -5.67 10.04 -13.91
C PRO A 85 -5.12 9.76 -15.31
N HIS A 86 -3.96 9.07 -15.42
CA HIS A 86 -3.34 8.69 -16.68
C HIS A 86 -3.53 7.20 -17.01
N ALA A 87 -4.48 6.53 -16.36
CA ALA A 87 -4.80 5.14 -16.63
C ALA A 87 -5.48 5.02 -18.00
N THR A 88 -4.92 4.20 -18.89
CA THR A 88 -5.47 3.92 -20.21
C THR A 88 -6.06 2.50 -20.27
N ALA A 89 -7.19 2.36 -20.95
CA ALA A 89 -7.75 1.04 -21.23
C ALA A 89 -6.81 0.26 -22.17
N PHE A 90 -6.76 -1.06 -22.01
CA PHE A 90 -6.28 -1.92 -23.09
C PHE A 90 -7.24 -1.78 -24.27
N VAL A 91 -6.67 -1.64 -25.47
CA VAL A 91 -7.40 -1.30 -26.71
C VAL A 91 -8.64 -2.19 -26.85
N LYS A 92 -9.81 -1.58 -27.06
CA LYS A 92 -10.98 -2.34 -27.51
C LYS A 92 -10.58 -3.07 -28.79
N GLU A 93 -10.66 -4.40 -28.80
CA GLU A 93 -10.90 -5.12 -30.04
C GLU A 93 -12.30 -4.72 -30.51
N THR A 94 -12.39 -3.54 -31.14
CA THR A 94 -13.51 -3.23 -32.02
C THR A 94 -13.52 -4.33 -33.07
N PRO A 95 -14.67 -4.98 -33.34
CA PRO A 95 -14.82 -5.72 -34.58
C PRO A 95 -14.36 -4.80 -35.69
N VAL A 96 -13.41 -5.27 -36.50
CA VAL A 96 -13.01 -4.55 -37.69
C VAL A 96 -14.20 -4.62 -38.63
N GLU A 97 -15.06 -3.60 -38.57
CA GLU A 97 -15.89 -3.28 -39.72
C GLU A 97 -14.90 -3.06 -40.86
N ASP A 98 -15.05 -3.88 -41.90
CA ASP A 98 -14.14 -3.97 -43.03
C ASP A 98 -14.36 -2.72 -43.90
N PHE A 99 -13.85 -1.58 -43.42
CA PHE A 99 -13.86 -0.31 -44.12
C PHE A 99 -13.01 -0.46 -45.38
N SER A 100 -13.68 -0.76 -46.50
CA SER A 100 -13.06 -0.64 -47.81
C SER A 100 -12.54 0.79 -47.96
N PRO A 101 -11.31 0.99 -48.49
CA PRO A 101 -10.81 2.32 -48.82
C PRO A 101 -11.73 3.10 -49.77
N ASP A 102 -12.63 2.41 -50.48
CA ASP A 102 -13.61 2.98 -51.41
C ASP A 102 -14.82 3.64 -50.74
N ASP A 103 -15.12 3.33 -49.46
CA ASP A 103 -16.26 3.91 -48.72
C ASP A 103 -15.93 5.27 -48.05
N ILE A 104 -14.71 5.79 -48.27
CA ILE A 104 -14.28 7.10 -47.75
C ILE A 104 -14.74 8.20 -48.72
N GLU A 105 -15.98 8.64 -48.56
CA GLU A 105 -16.50 9.83 -49.25
C GLU A 105 -15.84 11.09 -48.68
N TYR A 106 -14.78 11.57 -49.35
CA TYR A 106 -14.11 12.81 -48.99
C TYR A 106 -15.04 14.01 -49.24
N PRO A 107 -15.13 14.98 -48.29
CA PRO A 107 -15.93 16.17 -48.50
C PRO A 107 -15.40 16.96 -49.69
N ASP A 108 -16.28 17.33 -50.62
CA ASP A 108 -15.90 18.03 -51.84
C ASP A 108 -15.41 19.45 -51.51
N PHE A 109 -14.10 19.67 -51.67
CA PHE A 109 -13.45 20.93 -51.34
C PHE A 109 -13.93 22.09 -52.21
N ASP A 110 -14.47 21.83 -53.40
CA ASP A 110 -15.03 22.86 -54.29
C ASP A 110 -16.38 23.41 -53.81
N GLU A 111 -17.12 22.67 -52.97
CA GLU A 111 -18.34 23.20 -52.33
C GLU A 111 -18.00 24.07 -51.11
N ALA A 112 -16.97 23.68 -50.33
CA ALA A 112 -16.47 24.46 -49.20
C ALA A 112 -15.76 25.77 -49.61
N MET A 113 -15.30 25.89 -50.86
CA MET A 113 -14.71 27.12 -51.41
C MET A 113 -15.72 28.07 -52.08
N ARG A 114 -17.01 27.72 -52.18
CA ARG A 114 -18.02 28.68 -52.68
C ARG A 114 -18.18 29.83 -51.70
N PRO A 115 -17.86 31.08 -52.07
CA PRO A 115 -18.01 32.20 -51.17
C PRO A 115 -19.50 32.43 -50.86
N PRO A 116 -19.90 32.52 -49.58
CA PRO A 116 -21.27 32.91 -49.25
C PRO A 116 -21.52 34.34 -49.75
N THR A 117 -22.67 34.57 -50.37
CA THR A 117 -23.12 35.90 -50.81
C THR A 117 -23.11 36.87 -49.61
N ILE A 118 -22.28 37.91 -49.70
CA ILE A 118 -22.04 38.85 -48.61
C ILE A 118 -23.17 39.89 -48.55
N GLU A 119 -23.89 39.97 -47.44
CA GLU A 119 -24.52 41.22 -47.01
C GLU A 119 -23.60 41.94 -45.99
N MET A 120 -23.48 43.26 -46.16
CA MET A 120 -22.39 44.06 -45.59
C MET A 120 -22.76 44.71 -44.25
N SER A 121 -21.86 44.64 -43.25
CA SER A 121 -21.58 45.77 -42.36
C SER A 121 -20.21 45.65 -41.66
N THR A 122 -19.51 46.77 -41.53
CA THR A 122 -18.17 46.95 -40.93
C THR A 122 -18.15 48.30 -40.18
N PRO A 123 -17.07 48.75 -39.50
CA PRO A 123 -15.80 48.11 -39.12
C PRO A 123 -15.69 47.95 -37.57
N SER A 124 -14.56 47.75 -36.87
CA SER A 124 -13.12 47.74 -37.22
C SER A 124 -12.30 46.91 -36.20
N GLN A 125 -10.97 46.86 -36.39
CA GLN A 125 -9.97 46.37 -35.43
C GLN A 125 -8.74 47.29 -35.42
N PRO A 126 -7.91 47.29 -34.36
CA PRO A 126 -6.49 47.57 -34.46
C PRO A 126 -5.65 46.28 -34.57
N LEU A 127 -4.72 46.31 -35.53
CA LEU A 127 -3.83 45.22 -35.97
C LEU A 127 -2.64 44.99 -35.02
N ILE A 128 -2.37 43.75 -34.60
CA ILE A 128 -1.04 43.31 -34.13
C ILE A 128 -0.70 41.92 -34.70
N ASN A 129 0.24 41.86 -35.64
CA ASN A 129 0.82 40.61 -36.11
C ASN A 129 1.99 40.17 -35.21
N ARG A 130 1.91 38.96 -34.64
CA ARG A 130 3.08 38.21 -34.14
C ARG A 130 3.04 36.78 -34.64
N THR A 131 3.50 36.63 -35.88
CA THR A 131 3.77 35.37 -36.57
C THR A 131 4.69 34.44 -35.75
N THR A 132 4.64 33.14 -36.07
CA THR A 132 5.59 32.05 -35.72
C THR A 132 5.54 31.38 -34.33
N LYS A 133 4.69 30.35 -34.25
CA LYS A 133 4.91 29.04 -33.59
C LYS A 133 3.99 28.01 -34.28
N PRO A 134 4.26 26.69 -34.21
CA PRO A 134 5.55 25.99 -34.18
C PRO A 134 5.63 24.92 -35.30
N ALA A 135 6.77 24.24 -35.44
CA ALA A 135 6.83 22.95 -36.13
C ALA A 135 7.65 21.95 -35.28
N ILE A 136 7.11 20.75 -35.12
CA ILE A 136 7.73 19.62 -34.41
C ILE A 136 8.37 18.73 -35.47
N GLU A 137 9.66 18.41 -35.34
CA GLU A 137 10.31 17.42 -36.19
C GLU A 137 10.59 16.15 -35.37
N ILE A 138 9.90 15.05 -35.71
CA ILE A 138 10.15 13.71 -35.14
C ILE A 138 11.11 13.00 -36.08
N LYS A 139 12.20 12.43 -35.56
CA LYS A 139 13.05 11.47 -36.28
C LYS A 139 13.14 10.14 -35.54
N LYS A 140 13.46 9.12 -36.33
CA LYS A 140 13.04 7.72 -36.15
C LYS A 140 14.09 6.86 -35.43
N ILE A 141 13.55 5.94 -34.63
CA ILE A 141 14.09 4.74 -33.97
C ILE A 141 15.37 4.12 -34.59
N GLU A 142 16.31 3.75 -33.72
CA GLU A 142 17.21 2.59 -33.84
C GLU A 142 17.35 1.90 -32.44
N GLU A 143 18.05 0.76 -32.35
CA GLU A 143 17.61 -0.40 -31.56
C GLU A 143 18.19 -0.58 -30.11
N ILE A 144 17.58 -1.54 -29.40
CA ILE A 144 17.76 -2.08 -28.02
C ILE A 144 19.14 -2.81 -27.81
N PRO A 145 19.58 -3.36 -26.62
CA PRO A 145 18.92 -3.54 -25.30
C PRO A 145 19.78 -3.43 -23.98
N ILE A 146 19.13 -3.75 -22.83
CA ILE A 146 19.63 -4.39 -21.57
C ILE A 146 19.82 -3.52 -20.27
N ASP A 147 19.09 -3.97 -19.23
CA ASP A 147 19.24 -3.92 -17.75
C ASP A 147 19.05 -2.68 -16.83
N GLN A 148 18.11 -2.90 -15.90
CA GLN A 148 18.16 -2.65 -14.43
C GLN A 148 17.63 -1.31 -13.83
N PRO A 149 17.21 -1.33 -12.53
CA PRO A 149 15.90 -0.79 -12.15
C PRO A 149 15.92 0.62 -11.56
N VAL A 150 14.80 1.34 -11.74
CA VAL A 150 14.56 2.65 -11.11
C VAL A 150 13.51 2.54 -10.01
N THR A 151 13.88 2.95 -8.81
CA THR A 151 13.01 3.09 -7.63
C THR A 151 12.01 4.22 -7.80
N TYR A 152 10.73 3.97 -7.52
CA TYR A 152 9.71 5.03 -7.45
C TYR A 152 9.85 5.87 -6.17
N PRO A 153 9.92 7.21 -6.26
CA PRO A 153 9.80 8.08 -5.10
C PRO A 153 8.33 8.22 -4.66
N VAL A 154 8.07 8.06 -3.35
CA VAL A 154 6.74 8.20 -2.73
C VAL A 154 6.35 9.68 -2.61
N PRO A 155 5.13 10.11 -3.01
CA PRO A 155 4.66 11.47 -2.78
C PRO A 155 4.26 11.70 -1.30
N LEU A 156 4.79 12.76 -0.70
CA LEU A 156 4.37 13.24 0.64
C LEU A 156 3.08 14.08 0.55
N PRO A 157 2.19 14.04 1.57
CA PRO A 157 0.96 14.83 1.58
C PRO A 157 1.21 16.33 1.81
N ARG A 158 0.41 17.18 1.15
CA ARG A 158 0.42 18.65 1.32
C ARG A 158 0.05 19.06 2.75
N SER A 159 0.93 19.82 3.40
CA SER A 159 0.59 20.62 4.58
C SER A 159 -0.02 21.97 4.15
N THR A 160 -1.16 22.35 4.74
CA THR A 160 -1.83 23.64 4.52
C THR A 160 -1.35 24.68 5.53
N ILE A 161 -0.57 25.66 5.07
CA ILE A 161 -0.11 26.79 5.89
C ILE A 161 -1.04 28.01 5.68
N PRO A 162 -1.62 28.61 6.74
CA PRO A 162 -2.37 29.86 6.63
C PRO A 162 -1.46 31.06 6.32
N LYS A 163 -1.97 32.00 5.53
CA LYS A 163 -1.23 33.16 5.01
C LYS A 163 -1.53 34.41 5.83
N MET A 164 -0.50 35.05 6.40
CA MET A 164 -0.57 36.36 7.08
C MET A 164 0.63 37.24 6.65
N PRO A 165 0.54 38.59 6.75
CA PRO A 165 1.08 39.46 5.69
C PRO A 165 2.44 40.12 5.97
N SER A 166 3.15 40.44 4.89
CA SER A 166 4.28 41.39 4.91
C SER A 166 3.80 42.81 5.21
N ILE A 167 4.55 43.52 6.05
CA ILE A 167 4.44 44.98 6.19
C ILE A 167 5.60 45.60 5.41
N GLU A 168 5.29 46.12 4.23
CA GLU A 168 6.15 47.07 3.53
C GLU A 168 5.79 48.49 4.00
N LYS A 169 6.80 49.35 4.19
CA LYS A 169 6.57 50.79 4.43
C LYS A 169 7.26 51.61 3.36
N GLU A 170 6.49 52.52 2.81
CA GLU A 170 6.80 53.34 1.65
C GLU A 170 7.95 54.32 1.92
N THR A 171 8.75 54.60 0.90
CA THR A 171 9.62 55.77 0.84
C THR A 171 9.27 56.58 -0.41
N ASP A 172 8.60 57.71 -0.23
CA ASP A 172 8.26 58.61 -1.34
C ASP A 172 9.09 59.91 -1.32
N LYS A 173 9.22 60.49 -2.52
CA LYS A 173 10.19 61.50 -2.97
C LYS A 173 10.33 62.76 -2.09
N ILE A 174 11.52 63.39 -2.13
CA ILE A 174 11.72 64.85 -2.03
C ILE A 174 12.86 65.29 -2.97
N ILE A 175 12.81 66.56 -3.39
CA ILE A 175 13.47 67.17 -4.55
C ILE A 175 14.82 67.85 -4.20
N THR A 176 15.71 67.94 -5.19
CA THR A 176 16.99 68.65 -5.20
C THR A 176 16.83 70.18 -5.20
N GLU A 177 17.59 70.92 -4.36
CA GLU A 177 18.36 72.15 -4.72
C GLU A 177 19.17 72.72 -3.49
N PRO A 178 20.12 73.67 -3.66
CA PRO A 178 21.42 73.59 -2.94
C PRO A 178 21.67 74.54 -1.75
N SER A 179 22.65 74.14 -0.90
CA SER A 179 23.71 74.89 -0.14
C SER A 179 23.49 76.36 0.31
N PRO A 180 24.05 76.86 1.46
CA PRO A 180 25.34 76.44 2.03
C PRO A 180 25.51 76.55 3.58
N VAL A 181 26.78 76.50 4.02
CA VAL A 181 27.43 77.10 5.22
C VAL A 181 28.01 76.14 6.27
N ASN A 182 29.31 76.33 6.51
CA ASN A 182 30.17 75.72 7.53
C ASN A 182 29.57 75.67 8.96
N ARG A 183 29.80 74.56 9.67
CA ARG A 183 30.06 74.55 11.12
C ARG A 183 30.96 73.36 11.51
N VAL A 184 32.18 73.65 11.94
CA VAL A 184 33.04 72.67 12.61
C VAL A 184 32.53 72.50 14.04
N GLY A 185 31.88 71.38 14.32
CA GLY A 185 31.42 70.99 15.66
C GLY A 185 32.27 69.84 16.22
N PRO A 186 32.47 69.75 17.55
CA PRO A 186 33.26 68.68 18.15
C PRO A 186 32.57 67.31 17.99
N VAL A 187 33.36 66.29 17.67
CA VAL A 187 32.88 64.90 17.50
C VAL A 187 32.19 64.43 18.79
N PRO A 188 30.95 63.89 18.72
CA PRO A 188 30.27 63.35 19.90
C PRO A 188 31.09 62.20 20.52
N LYS A 189 31.45 62.35 21.80
CA LYS A 189 32.04 61.24 22.57
C LYS A 189 30.95 60.21 22.84
N VAL A 190 30.84 59.21 21.97
CA VAL A 190 29.94 58.07 22.16
C VAL A 190 30.35 57.33 23.44
N ASP A 191 29.46 57.33 24.42
CA ASP A 191 29.72 56.70 25.71
C ASP A 191 29.76 55.18 25.55
N ARG A 192 30.95 54.59 25.75
CA ARG A 192 31.22 53.19 25.41
C ARG A 192 30.38 52.23 26.25
N ASN A 193 30.06 52.61 27.48
CA ASN A 193 29.24 51.79 28.39
C ASN A 193 27.79 51.64 27.89
N LEU A 194 27.23 52.68 27.26
CA LEU A 194 25.87 52.61 26.71
C LEU A 194 25.79 51.62 25.53
N LYS A 195 26.83 51.59 24.68
CA LYS A 195 26.93 50.63 23.57
C LYS A 195 27.10 49.19 24.07
N ILE A 196 27.89 48.98 25.12
CA ILE A 196 28.08 47.66 25.75
C ILE A 196 26.75 47.18 26.36
N ASN A 197 26.07 48.02 27.14
CA ASN A 197 24.80 47.65 27.78
C ASN A 197 23.69 47.36 26.74
N ALA A 198 23.61 48.13 25.65
CA ALA A 198 22.69 47.84 24.55
C ALA A 198 23.00 46.48 23.90
N MET A 199 24.29 46.18 23.65
CA MET A 199 24.71 44.91 23.05
C MET A 199 24.47 43.70 23.96
N VAL A 200 24.68 43.84 25.28
CA VAL A 200 24.30 42.82 26.27
C VAL A 200 22.78 42.58 26.25
N LYS A 201 21.97 43.64 26.18
CA LYS A 201 20.51 43.49 26.09
C LYS A 201 20.09 42.75 24.82
N TYR A 202 20.69 43.05 23.66
CA TYR A 202 20.38 42.34 22.41
C TYR A 202 20.74 40.85 22.49
N LEU A 203 21.86 40.49 23.13
CA LEU A 203 22.24 39.08 23.34
C LEU A 203 21.29 38.36 24.30
N GLN A 204 20.76 39.04 25.32
CA GLN A 204 19.72 38.49 26.21
C GLN A 204 18.38 38.34 25.49
N ASP A 205 17.97 39.32 24.68
CA ASP A 205 16.77 39.22 23.86
C ASP A 205 16.87 38.05 22.86
N GLU A 206 18.06 37.83 22.27
CA GLU A 206 18.39 36.68 21.41
C GLU A 206 18.35 35.34 22.16
N GLU A 207 18.97 35.26 23.35
CA GLU A 207 18.95 34.08 24.23
C GLU A 207 17.51 33.65 24.53
N THR A 208 16.64 34.57 24.97
CA THR A 208 15.22 34.23 25.24
C THR A 208 14.43 33.85 23.99
N LEU A 209 14.87 34.25 22.79
CA LEU A 209 14.24 33.87 21.53
C LEU A 209 14.67 32.44 21.12
N VAL A 210 15.94 32.10 21.31
CA VAL A 210 16.49 30.75 21.12
C VAL A 210 15.86 29.77 22.11
N GLU A 211 15.71 30.15 23.39
CA GLU A 211 15.01 29.34 24.40
C GLU A 211 13.55 29.04 24.00
N LYS A 212 12.81 30.06 23.53
CA LYS A 212 11.43 29.87 23.04
C LYS A 212 11.37 28.95 21.82
N HIS A 213 12.31 29.10 20.88
CA HIS A 213 12.40 28.21 19.73
C HIS A 213 12.70 26.77 20.15
N LEU A 214 13.66 26.57 21.06
CA LEU A 214 13.99 25.26 21.62
C LEU A 214 12.79 24.63 22.34
N ALA A 215 12.07 25.41 23.17
CA ALA A 215 10.86 24.95 23.85
C ALA A 215 9.76 24.53 22.86
N MET A 216 9.55 25.28 21.76
CA MET A 216 8.63 24.87 20.69
C MET A 216 9.08 23.57 20.00
N THR A 217 10.37 23.41 19.70
CA THR A 217 10.91 22.18 19.10
C THR A 217 10.77 20.97 20.04
N VAL A 218 11.03 21.15 21.35
CA VAL A 218 10.84 20.10 22.36
C VAL A 218 9.37 19.70 22.47
N ASN A 219 8.45 20.67 22.49
CA ASN A 219 7.02 20.40 22.54
C ASN A 219 6.51 19.70 21.27
N GLN A 220 7.01 20.08 20.09
CA GLN A 220 6.71 19.37 18.84
C GLN A 220 7.18 17.91 18.90
N LEU A 221 8.42 17.67 19.33
CA LEU A 221 8.98 16.32 19.47
C LEU A 221 8.20 15.48 20.51
N GLU A 222 7.71 16.09 21.59
CA GLU A 222 6.85 15.43 22.58
C GLU A 222 5.50 15.03 21.96
N LYS A 223 4.87 15.92 21.18
CA LYS A 223 3.60 15.63 20.50
C LYS A 223 3.73 14.59 19.38
N GLU A 224 4.86 14.56 18.67
CA GLU A 224 5.17 13.49 17.70
C GLU A 224 5.30 12.13 18.42
N LYS A 225 6.00 12.06 19.56
CA LYS A 225 6.10 10.84 20.38
C LYS A 225 4.76 10.37 20.96
N GLU A 226 3.93 11.30 21.43
CA GLU A 226 2.56 10.98 21.87
C GLU A 226 1.73 10.41 20.72
N TRP A 227 1.83 10.98 19.53
CA TRP A 227 1.08 10.53 18.35
C TRP A 227 1.51 9.14 17.87
N ASP A 228 2.82 8.87 17.84
CA ASP A 228 3.35 7.54 17.52
C ASP A 228 2.92 6.50 18.57
N LYS A 229 2.91 6.86 19.86
CA LYS A 229 2.39 5.99 20.92
C LYS A 229 0.90 5.67 20.70
N ILE A 230 0.07 6.68 20.44
CA ILE A 230 -1.38 6.48 20.18
C ILE A 230 -1.60 5.62 18.93
N ARG A 231 -0.80 5.82 17.87
CA ARG A 231 -0.85 4.97 16.68
C ARG A 231 -0.51 3.52 17.01
N SER A 232 0.62 3.29 17.69
CA SER A 232 1.10 1.96 18.07
C SER A 232 0.10 1.24 18.99
N GLU A 233 -0.47 1.94 19.96
CA GLU A 233 -1.49 1.41 20.88
C GLU A 233 -2.80 1.06 20.15
N ARG A 234 -3.22 1.89 19.19
CA ARG A 234 -4.38 1.61 18.33
C ARG A 234 -4.15 0.40 17.43
N GLU A 235 -2.97 0.29 16.83
CA GLU A 235 -2.60 -0.86 15.97
C GLU A 235 -2.50 -2.15 16.79
N ALA A 236 -1.85 -2.12 17.96
CA ALA A 236 -1.81 -3.24 18.88
C ALA A 236 -3.21 -3.67 19.35
N SER A 237 -4.08 -2.70 19.66
CA SER A 237 -5.47 -2.97 20.06
C SER A 237 -6.27 -3.62 18.94
N ALA A 238 -6.16 -3.11 17.70
CA ALA A 238 -6.82 -3.70 16.54
C ALA A 238 -6.30 -5.12 16.23
N ASN A 239 -4.99 -5.35 16.32
CA ASN A 239 -4.38 -6.67 16.14
C ASN A 239 -4.83 -7.67 17.22
N ASN A 240 -4.92 -7.24 18.48
CA ASN A 240 -5.46 -8.04 19.57
C ASN A 240 -6.95 -8.35 19.35
N GLU A 241 -7.76 -7.37 18.92
CA GLU A 241 -9.18 -7.59 18.64
C GLU A 241 -9.40 -8.60 17.49
N ILE A 242 -8.66 -8.45 16.39
CA ILE A 242 -8.69 -9.40 15.26
C ILE A 242 -8.29 -10.81 15.73
N THR A 243 -7.26 -10.92 16.57
CA THR A 243 -6.80 -12.19 17.13
C THR A 243 -7.88 -12.84 17.99
N ASN A 244 -8.51 -12.07 18.89
CA ASN A 244 -9.61 -12.55 19.74
C ASN A 244 -10.83 -13.00 18.90
N GLN A 245 -11.20 -12.24 17.87
CA GLN A 245 -12.30 -12.61 16.95
C GLN A 245 -12.00 -13.87 16.14
N LEU A 246 -10.72 -14.15 15.86
CA LEU A 246 -10.29 -15.35 15.16
C LEU A 246 -10.30 -16.57 16.09
N GLN A 247 -9.78 -16.43 17.31
CA GLN A 247 -9.84 -17.45 18.37
C GLN A 247 -11.27 -17.84 18.74
N GLU A 248 -12.20 -16.89 18.88
CA GLU A 248 -13.59 -17.21 19.19
C GLU A 248 -14.29 -17.94 18.03
N ARG A 249 -13.97 -17.63 16.76
CA ARG A 249 -14.44 -18.40 15.61
C ARG A 249 -13.85 -19.82 15.57
N GLU A 250 -12.56 -19.98 15.90
CA GLU A 250 -11.94 -21.30 16.01
C GLU A 250 -12.60 -22.13 17.11
N LYS A 251 -12.86 -21.54 18.28
CA LYS A 251 -13.59 -22.15 19.40
C LYS A 251 -15.01 -22.57 19.00
N GLN A 252 -15.77 -21.72 18.30
CA GLN A 252 -17.10 -22.06 17.78
C GLN A 252 -17.06 -23.23 16.79
N MET A 253 -16.05 -23.27 15.89
CA MET A 253 -15.86 -24.42 15.00
C MET A 253 -15.52 -25.70 15.77
N LEU A 254 -14.64 -25.63 16.79
CA LEU A 254 -14.27 -26.76 17.63
C LEU A 254 -15.47 -27.29 18.42
N GLU A 255 -16.31 -26.42 18.97
CA GLU A 255 -17.55 -26.80 19.66
C GLU A 255 -18.54 -27.48 18.71
N MET A 256 -18.71 -26.95 17.49
CA MET A 256 -19.52 -27.58 16.44
C MET A 256 -18.97 -28.96 16.03
N PHE A 257 -17.65 -29.11 15.90
CA PHE A 257 -17.02 -30.41 15.61
C PHE A 257 -17.22 -31.41 16.76
N ASN A 258 -16.99 -31.01 18.01
CA ASN A 258 -17.24 -31.86 19.18
C ASN A 258 -18.70 -32.29 19.29
N LYS A 259 -19.65 -31.40 18.96
CA LYS A 259 -21.07 -31.77 18.89
C LYS A 259 -21.32 -32.80 17.80
N MET A 260 -20.81 -32.57 16.58
CA MET A 260 -20.97 -33.50 15.46
C MET A 260 -20.33 -34.86 15.73
N GLU A 261 -19.18 -34.90 16.42
CA GLU A 261 -18.52 -36.14 16.82
C GLU A 261 -19.34 -36.92 17.87
N ASN A 262 -19.93 -36.23 18.85
CA ASN A 262 -20.86 -36.85 19.81
C ASN A 262 -22.15 -37.36 19.13
N ASP A 263 -22.74 -36.57 18.24
CA ASP A 263 -23.94 -36.97 17.48
C ASP A 263 -23.64 -38.20 16.59
N ASN A 264 -22.49 -38.21 15.88
CA ASN A 264 -22.03 -39.36 15.10
C ASN A 264 -21.81 -40.60 15.97
N LYS A 265 -21.16 -40.44 17.14
CA LYS A 265 -20.92 -41.54 18.07
C LYS A 265 -22.22 -42.14 18.62
N GLN A 266 -23.25 -41.33 18.86
CA GLN A 266 -24.58 -41.82 19.20
C GLN A 266 -25.23 -42.60 18.04
N GLN A 267 -25.11 -42.10 16.80
CA GLN A 267 -25.59 -42.81 15.61
C GLN A 267 -24.86 -44.14 15.39
N GLU A 268 -23.54 -44.21 15.59
CA GLU A 268 -22.77 -45.46 15.50
C GLU A 268 -23.20 -46.48 16.54
N LEU A 269 -23.49 -46.05 17.79
CA LEU A 269 -24.02 -46.93 18.84
C LEU A 269 -25.40 -47.49 18.47
N GLU A 270 -26.29 -46.67 17.89
CA GLU A 270 -27.62 -47.13 17.46
C GLU A 270 -27.54 -48.04 16.22
N ILE A 271 -26.65 -47.75 15.27
CA ILE A 271 -26.35 -48.64 14.14
C ILE A 271 -25.84 -49.99 14.65
N ALA A 272 -24.93 -50.01 15.64
CA ALA A 272 -24.43 -51.24 16.24
C ALA A 272 -25.54 -52.02 16.98
N ARG A 273 -26.44 -51.32 17.68
CA ARG A 273 -27.64 -51.90 18.33
C ARG A 273 -28.56 -52.56 17.30
N LEU A 274 -28.88 -51.85 16.22
CA LEU A 274 -29.74 -52.35 15.14
C LEU A 274 -29.11 -53.56 14.42
N ARG A 275 -27.81 -53.51 14.12
CA ARG A 275 -27.08 -54.67 13.56
C ARG A 275 -27.19 -55.90 14.46
N LYS A 276 -27.03 -55.74 15.78
CA LYS A 276 -27.18 -56.84 16.74
C LYS A 276 -28.62 -57.39 16.78
N GLN A 277 -29.64 -56.55 16.66
CA GLN A 277 -31.04 -56.98 16.58
C GLN A 277 -31.31 -57.75 15.27
N VAL A 278 -30.86 -57.24 14.13
CA VAL A 278 -30.98 -57.92 12.83
C VAL A 278 -30.29 -59.29 12.86
N GLU A 279 -29.08 -59.38 13.42
CA GLU A 279 -28.35 -60.66 13.54
C GLU A 279 -29.06 -61.67 14.46
N THR A 280 -29.65 -61.20 15.56
CA THR A 280 -30.46 -62.04 16.46
C THR A 280 -31.73 -62.56 15.76
N ILE A 281 -32.35 -61.74 14.91
CA ILE A 281 -33.52 -62.14 14.12
C ILE A 281 -33.11 -63.10 12.98
N ARG A 282 -31.98 -62.84 12.32
CA ARG A 282 -31.42 -63.67 11.25
C ARG A 282 -31.14 -65.09 11.75
N THR A 283 -30.36 -65.22 12.81
CA THR A 283 -30.01 -66.53 13.41
C THR A 283 -31.24 -67.30 13.90
N ALA A 284 -32.30 -66.60 14.38
CA ALA A 284 -33.57 -67.23 14.74
C ALA A 284 -34.38 -67.74 13.53
N MET A 285 -34.20 -67.16 12.34
CA MET A 285 -34.87 -67.55 11.09
C MET A 285 -34.03 -68.46 10.17
N GLU A 286 -32.73 -68.57 10.40
CA GLU A 286 -31.75 -69.22 9.51
C GLU A 286 -32.00 -70.72 9.26
N ASN A 287 -32.82 -71.35 10.08
CA ASN A 287 -33.27 -72.73 9.88
C ASN A 287 -34.34 -72.92 8.77
N LYS A 288 -34.83 -71.86 8.09
CA LYS A 288 -36.00 -71.98 7.19
C LYS A 288 -35.98 -71.25 5.84
N THR A 289 -35.19 -70.19 5.63
CA THR A 289 -35.29 -69.38 4.40
C THR A 289 -33.95 -68.83 3.89
N LYS A 290 -33.79 -68.80 2.56
CA LYS A 290 -32.69 -68.11 1.88
C LYS A 290 -32.95 -66.59 1.87
N PRO A 291 -31.91 -65.72 1.88
CA PRO A 291 -32.08 -64.28 1.84
C PRO A 291 -32.77 -63.82 0.55
N ASP A 292 -33.69 -62.87 0.68
CA ASP A 292 -34.49 -62.35 -0.44
C ASP A 292 -33.64 -61.44 -1.36
N ALA A 293 -34.07 -61.25 -2.60
CA ALA A 293 -33.46 -60.30 -3.53
C ALA A 293 -33.48 -58.87 -2.98
N GLU A 294 -34.54 -58.50 -2.25
CA GLU A 294 -34.67 -57.20 -1.59
C GLU A 294 -33.67 -57.02 -0.43
N GLU A 295 -33.44 -58.06 0.39
CA GLU A 295 -32.43 -58.06 1.46
C GLU A 295 -31.02 -57.84 0.89
N ASN A 296 -30.68 -58.53 -0.19
CA ASN A 296 -29.41 -58.36 -0.90
C ASN A 296 -29.25 -56.95 -1.49
N GLN A 297 -30.33 -56.36 -2.03
CA GLN A 297 -30.32 -54.99 -2.56
C GLN A 297 -30.14 -53.93 -1.46
N ILE A 298 -30.77 -54.13 -0.30
CA ILE A 298 -30.59 -53.27 0.87
C ILE A 298 -29.14 -53.36 1.39
N GLN A 299 -28.59 -54.57 1.51
CA GLN A 299 -27.21 -54.76 1.95
C GLN A 299 -26.20 -54.12 0.99
N ALA A 300 -26.41 -54.23 -0.32
CA ALA A 300 -25.57 -53.54 -1.31
C ALA A 300 -25.57 -52.01 -1.13
N ARG A 301 -26.74 -51.40 -0.86
CA ARG A 301 -26.87 -49.96 -0.58
C ARG A 301 -26.24 -49.54 0.77
N ILE A 302 -26.20 -50.43 1.75
CA ILE A 302 -25.48 -50.20 3.02
C ILE A 302 -23.97 -50.20 2.75
N ASN A 303 -23.45 -51.23 2.08
CA ASN A 303 -22.03 -51.34 1.75
C ASN A 303 -21.55 -50.15 0.90
N GLU A 304 -22.36 -49.68 -0.05
CA GLU A 304 -22.05 -48.48 -0.86
C GLU A 304 -21.90 -47.21 0.02
N LYS A 305 -22.76 -47.05 1.03
CA LYS A 305 -22.68 -45.93 1.98
C LYS A 305 -21.46 -46.05 2.91
N GLU A 306 -21.14 -47.26 3.39
CA GLU A 306 -19.95 -47.51 4.20
C GLU A 306 -18.67 -47.18 3.42
N VAL A 307 -18.57 -47.59 2.15
CA VAL A 307 -17.43 -47.25 1.27
C VAL A 307 -17.32 -45.74 1.08
N LYS A 308 -18.44 -45.04 0.82
CA LYS A 308 -18.46 -43.57 0.71
C LYS A 308 -18.01 -42.89 2.01
N GLN A 309 -18.47 -43.35 3.16
CA GLN A 309 -18.06 -42.84 4.48
C GLN A 309 -16.55 -43.08 4.72
N ALA A 310 -16.04 -44.27 4.41
CA ALA A 310 -14.61 -44.59 4.54
C ALA A 310 -13.73 -43.72 3.62
N VAL A 311 -14.19 -43.40 2.39
CA VAL A 311 -13.50 -42.47 1.49
C VAL A 311 -13.48 -41.05 2.06
N MET A 312 -14.60 -40.54 2.59
CA MET A 312 -14.62 -39.21 3.22
C MET A 312 -13.72 -39.14 4.46
N ASN A 313 -13.73 -40.19 5.31
CA ASN A 313 -12.86 -40.24 6.49
C ASN A 313 -11.37 -40.24 6.12
N ARG A 314 -10.97 -40.91 5.04
CA ARG A 314 -9.58 -40.87 4.52
C ARG A 314 -9.19 -39.47 4.07
N GLU A 315 -10.08 -38.73 3.39
CA GLU A 315 -9.78 -37.35 2.97
C GLU A 315 -9.71 -36.40 4.18
N VAL A 316 -10.56 -36.57 5.19
CA VAL A 316 -10.47 -35.83 6.46
C VAL A 316 -9.12 -36.06 7.15
N GLU A 317 -8.63 -37.30 7.18
CA GLU A 317 -7.32 -37.60 7.78
C GLU A 317 -6.17 -37.03 6.94
N ARG A 318 -6.23 -37.13 5.60
CA ARG A 318 -5.27 -36.47 4.70
C ARG A 318 -5.20 -34.96 4.93
N LEU A 319 -6.35 -34.32 5.19
CA LEU A 319 -6.44 -32.89 5.55
C LEU A 319 -5.98 -32.58 6.99
N ARG A 320 -5.91 -33.55 7.90
CA ARG A 320 -5.27 -33.41 9.21
C ARG A 320 -3.75 -33.50 9.08
N GLU A 321 -3.24 -34.48 8.34
CA GLU A 321 -1.81 -34.63 8.04
C GLU A 321 -1.26 -33.37 7.33
N LEU A 322 -1.93 -32.89 6.28
CA LEU A 322 -1.54 -31.68 5.57
C LEU A 322 -1.47 -30.44 6.48
N ARG A 323 -2.37 -30.33 7.47
CA ARG A 323 -2.32 -29.25 8.47
C ARG A 323 -1.11 -29.39 9.39
N LYS A 324 -0.88 -30.59 9.93
CA LYS A 324 0.24 -30.92 10.81
C LYS A 324 1.60 -30.68 10.15
N ASP A 325 1.74 -31.04 8.87
CA ASP A 325 2.99 -30.82 8.14
C ASP A 325 3.18 -29.37 7.72
N LYS A 326 2.10 -28.63 7.44
CA LYS A 326 2.15 -27.17 7.23
C LYS A 326 2.53 -26.41 8.51
N GLU A 327 2.09 -26.88 9.66
CA GLU A 327 2.47 -26.34 10.97
C GLU A 327 3.95 -26.58 11.27
N LYS A 328 4.44 -27.83 11.15
CA LYS A 328 5.87 -28.15 11.24
C LYS A 328 6.73 -27.38 10.23
N ALA A 329 6.22 -27.13 9.02
CA ALA A 329 6.95 -26.35 8.02
C ALA A 329 7.13 -24.89 8.48
N ARG A 330 6.09 -24.27 9.04
CA ARG A 330 6.17 -22.92 9.64
C ARG A 330 7.09 -22.86 10.84
N GLU A 331 7.09 -23.90 11.68
CA GLU A 331 8.00 -24.01 12.83
C GLU A 331 9.46 -24.09 12.37
N LYS A 332 9.78 -24.95 11.39
CA LYS A 332 11.11 -25.01 10.76
C LYS A 332 11.53 -23.69 10.12
N GLU A 333 10.63 -23.03 9.38
CA GLU A 333 10.89 -21.72 8.76
C GLU A 333 11.14 -20.61 9.82
N LYS A 334 10.57 -20.76 11.03
CA LYS A 334 10.83 -19.87 12.17
C LYS A 334 12.21 -20.17 12.78
N GLU A 335 12.54 -21.43 13.03
CA GLU A 335 13.89 -21.82 13.51
C GLU A 335 15.00 -21.40 12.53
N GLU A 336 14.77 -21.53 11.23
CA GLU A 336 15.73 -21.14 10.19
C GLU A 336 15.97 -19.62 10.19
N ARG A 337 14.90 -18.81 10.29
CA ARG A 337 15.01 -17.36 10.49
C ARG A 337 15.75 -16.98 11.77
N GLU A 338 15.50 -17.68 12.87
CA GLU A 338 16.18 -17.43 14.14
C GLU A 338 17.70 -17.75 14.04
N LYS A 339 18.08 -18.84 13.36
CA LYS A 339 19.48 -19.19 13.08
C LYS A 339 20.16 -18.18 12.15
N ASP A 340 19.46 -17.71 11.12
CA ASP A 340 19.96 -16.66 10.21
C ASP A 340 20.21 -15.33 10.93
N ASP A 341 19.29 -14.93 11.83
CA ASP A 341 19.45 -13.70 12.61
C ASP A 341 20.54 -13.85 13.69
N GLU A 342 20.73 -15.04 14.28
CA GLU A 342 21.88 -15.32 15.14
C GLU A 342 23.20 -15.28 14.36
N LEU A 343 23.25 -15.84 13.15
CA LEU A 343 24.41 -15.79 12.28
C LEU A 343 24.78 -14.35 11.90
N LYS A 344 23.78 -13.51 11.55
CA LYS A 344 23.98 -12.06 11.32
C LYS A 344 24.52 -11.36 12.56
N ARG A 345 23.99 -11.64 13.76
CA ARG A 345 24.47 -11.06 15.03
C ARG A 345 25.92 -11.46 15.31
N ASN A 346 26.30 -12.72 15.10
CA ASN A 346 27.68 -13.18 15.27
C ASN A 346 28.63 -12.59 14.21
N MET A 347 28.18 -12.45 12.96
CA MET A 347 28.95 -11.76 11.92
C MET A 347 29.16 -10.28 12.25
N GLN A 348 28.15 -9.60 12.81
CA GLN A 348 28.29 -8.21 13.26
C GLN A 348 29.28 -8.09 14.41
N ARG A 349 29.17 -8.94 15.44
CA ARG A 349 30.16 -9.01 16.54
C ARG A 349 31.60 -9.19 16.03
N LEU A 350 31.80 -10.06 15.04
CA LEU A 350 33.12 -10.28 14.44
C LEU A 350 33.64 -9.04 13.68
N LYS A 351 32.76 -8.30 12.98
CA LYS A 351 33.11 -7.01 12.36
C LYS A 351 33.47 -5.96 13.41
N ASP A 352 32.69 -5.87 14.48
CA ASP A 352 32.94 -4.93 15.58
C ASP A 352 34.28 -5.25 16.30
N ASP A 353 34.61 -6.53 16.47
CA ASP A 353 35.90 -6.99 17.00
C ASP A 353 37.09 -6.67 16.07
N GLN A 354 36.92 -6.82 14.75
CA GLN A 354 37.92 -6.40 13.77
C GLN A 354 38.10 -4.88 13.76
N ALA A 355 37.00 -4.12 13.84
CA ALA A 355 37.04 -2.67 13.92
C ALA A 355 37.79 -2.20 15.18
N ARG A 356 37.48 -2.77 16.35
CA ARG A 356 38.20 -2.49 17.60
C ARG A 356 39.69 -2.79 17.51
N LYS A 357 40.07 -3.97 16.97
CA LYS A 357 41.50 -4.33 16.77
C LYS A 357 42.21 -3.38 15.81
N ASN A 358 41.56 -2.95 14.72
CA ASN A 358 42.12 -1.99 13.79
C ASN A 358 42.30 -0.60 14.42
N GLU A 359 41.36 -0.16 15.26
CA GLU A 359 41.46 1.10 16.00
C GLU A 359 42.58 1.08 17.05
N GLU A 360 42.73 -0.01 17.80
CA GLU A 360 43.86 -0.21 18.71
C GLU A 360 45.20 -0.19 17.97
N LEU A 361 45.29 -0.85 16.81
CA LEU A 361 46.50 -0.87 16.00
C LEU A 361 46.85 0.52 15.43
N LYS A 362 45.83 1.31 15.07
CA LYS A 362 45.98 2.71 14.66
C LYS A 362 46.49 3.57 15.82
N LYS A 363 45.87 3.48 17.01
CA LYS A 363 46.31 4.18 18.23
C LYS A 363 47.75 3.85 18.60
N LYS A 364 48.16 2.58 18.52
CA LYS A 364 49.55 2.17 18.74
C LYS A 364 50.54 2.83 17.77
N ARG A 365 50.20 2.91 16.47
CA ARG A 365 51.03 3.61 15.47
C ARG A 365 51.10 5.12 15.72
N GLU A 366 50.00 5.73 16.15
CA GLU A 366 49.97 7.15 16.51
C GLU A 366 50.82 7.46 17.76
N GLU A 367 50.77 6.59 18.79
CA GLU A 367 51.66 6.68 19.96
C GLU A 367 53.14 6.46 19.60
N GLU A 368 53.44 5.49 18.73
CA GLU A 368 54.80 5.19 18.28
C GLU A 368 55.40 6.38 17.50
N ASN A 369 54.68 6.91 16.51
CA ASN A 369 55.05 8.11 15.76
C ASN A 369 55.27 9.30 16.71
N LYS A 370 54.39 9.49 17.71
CA LYS A 370 54.51 10.58 18.69
C LYS A 370 55.77 10.45 19.55
N ARG A 371 56.11 9.23 19.99
CA ARG A 371 57.36 8.94 20.73
C ARG A 371 58.60 9.15 19.85
N GLU A 372 58.53 8.81 18.57
CA GLU A 372 59.63 9.04 17.63
C GLU A 372 59.83 10.54 17.36
N GLU A 373 58.74 11.31 17.17
CA GLU A 373 58.82 12.76 17.01
C GLU A 373 59.39 13.44 18.26
N GLU A 374 58.97 13.01 19.46
CA GLU A 374 59.49 13.50 20.74
C GLU A 374 61.00 13.21 20.88
N LYS A 375 61.46 12.00 20.53
CA LYS A 375 62.90 11.69 20.45
C LYS A 375 63.65 12.62 19.49
N ARG A 376 63.13 12.84 18.28
CA ARG A 376 63.76 13.75 17.28
C ARG A 376 63.82 15.20 17.78
N ARG A 377 62.80 15.68 18.52
CA ARG A 377 62.79 17.00 19.16
C ARG A 377 63.86 17.12 20.26
N LEU A 378 64.00 16.10 21.12
CA LEU A 378 65.04 16.02 22.15
C LEU A 378 66.44 15.99 21.56
N GLU A 379 66.67 15.17 20.52
CA GLU A 379 67.96 15.03 19.85
C GLU A 379 68.36 16.33 19.13
N THR A 380 67.42 16.98 18.44
CA THR A 380 67.62 18.31 17.84
C THR A 380 67.98 19.37 18.89
N SER A 381 67.35 19.32 20.07
CA SER A 381 67.63 20.25 21.17
C SER A 381 69.02 20.02 21.77
N ARG A 382 69.41 18.76 21.97
CA ARG A 382 70.75 18.37 22.44
C ARG A 382 71.84 18.75 21.44
N GLY A 383 71.60 18.58 20.13
CA GLY A 383 72.53 18.99 19.06
C GLY A 383 72.70 20.52 18.94
N LYS A 384 71.69 21.32 19.33
CA LYS A 384 71.83 22.77 19.46
C LYS A 384 72.64 23.18 20.69
N PHE A 385 72.49 22.46 21.80
CA PHE A 385 73.21 22.73 23.06
C PHE A 385 74.72 22.41 22.97
N LEU A 386 75.12 21.50 22.07
CA LEU A 386 76.52 21.15 21.78
C LEU A 386 77.19 22.05 20.71
N LYS A 387 76.51 23.11 20.26
CA LYS A 387 77.01 24.10 19.28
C LYS A 387 77.12 25.52 19.84
N MET A 388 76.83 25.70 21.13
CA MET A 388 77.26 26.84 21.94
C MET A 388 78.46 26.43 22.79
#